data_AF-X1C1M7-F1
#
_entry.id   AF-X1C1M7-F1
#
_cell.length_a   1.000
_cell.length_b   1.000
_cell.length_c   1.000
_cell.angle_alpha   90.00
_cell.angle_beta   90.00
_cell.angle_gamma   90.00
#
_symmetry.space_group_name_H-M   'P 1'
#
loop_
_entity.id
_entity.type
_entity.pdbx_description
1 polymer ?
#
loop_
_entity_poly.entity_id
_entity_poly.type
_entity_poly.pdbx_seq_one_letter_code
_entity_poly.pdbx_strand_id
1 'polypeptide(L)'
;MDIKTSKKPIGIIDGKFHPCPKSPNCVSTQGTDEKHRMEPIKYSSTVAEAKGKIKNIITSFKRTKLITETENYLHFEFRTATFKFVDDVEFYLDDKEN
;
A
#
# COMPACT_ATOMS: atom_id res chain seq x y z
N MET A 1 0.22 -29.17 6.08
CA MET A 1 -0.59 -28.28 5.21
C MET A 1 0.19 -27.00 5.06
N ASP A 2 1.17 -27.02 4.15
CA ASP A 2 2.03 -25.89 3.86
C ASP A 2 1.21 -24.79 3.21
N ILE A 3 0.93 -23.73 3.97
CA ILE A 3 0.39 -22.50 3.42
C ILE A 3 1.50 -21.96 2.54
N LYS A 4 1.41 -22.22 1.22
CA LYS A 4 2.23 -21.60 0.19
C LYS A 4 1.87 -20.10 0.14
N THR A 5 2.37 -19.31 1.09
CA THR A 5 2.42 -17.86 0.93
C THR A 5 3.56 -17.58 -0.03
N SER A 6 3.26 -17.60 -1.33
CA SER A 6 4.09 -16.92 -2.32
C SER A 6 4.19 -15.47 -1.87
N LYS A 7 5.30 -15.07 -1.26
CA LYS A 7 5.54 -13.71 -0.78
C LYS A 7 5.35 -12.79 -1.99
N LYS A 8 4.28 -11.98 -1.98
CA LYS A 8 4.00 -11.01 -3.05
C LYS A 8 5.18 -10.03 -3.09
N PRO A 9 5.73 -9.71 -4.28
CA PRO A 9 6.74 -8.66 -4.37
C PRO A 9 6.12 -7.32 -3.97
N ILE A 10 6.81 -6.61 -3.08
CA ILE A 10 6.43 -5.32 -2.51
C ILE A 10 7.54 -4.30 -2.83
N GLY A 11 7.19 -3.02 -2.84
CA GLY A 11 8.08 -1.91 -3.11
C GLY A 11 7.74 -1.18 -4.42
N ILE A 12 8.54 -0.13 -4.65
CA ILE A 12 8.50 0.71 -5.85
C ILE A 12 9.77 0.51 -6.65
N ILE A 13 9.62 0.36 -7.97
CA ILE A 13 10.71 0.36 -8.95
C ILE A 13 10.37 1.41 -10.01
N ASP A 14 11.23 2.40 -10.18
CA ASP A 14 11.07 3.49 -11.15
C ASP A 14 9.69 4.19 -11.09
N GLY A 15 9.22 4.46 -9.86
CA GLY A 15 7.93 5.12 -9.61
C GLY A 15 6.70 4.21 -9.79
N LYS A 16 6.90 2.90 -10.00
CA LYS A 16 5.81 1.94 -10.21
C LYS A 16 5.75 0.87 -9.12
N PHE A 17 4.53 0.57 -8.69
CA PHE A 17 4.26 -0.60 -7.85
C PHE A 17 4.43 -1.89 -8.63
N HIS A 18 4.73 -2.97 -7.91
CA HIS A 18 4.57 -4.30 -8.48
C HIS A 18 3.11 -4.55 -8.91
N PRO A 19 2.87 -5.24 -10.04
CA PRO A 19 1.53 -5.56 -10.49
C PRO A 19 0.74 -6.34 -9.44
N CYS A 20 -0.56 -6.06 -9.34
CA CYS A 20 -1.46 -6.87 -8.53
C CYS A 20 -1.42 -8.34 -9.00
N PRO A 21 -1.28 -9.32 -8.10
CA PRO A 21 -1.47 -10.72 -8.46
C PRO A 21 -2.93 -10.95 -8.88
N LYS A 22 -3.21 -12.09 -9.54
CA LYS A 22 -4.57 -12.49 -9.97
C LYS A 22 -5.58 -12.71 -8.84
N SER A 23 -5.19 -12.47 -7.59
CA SER A 23 -6.05 -12.57 -6.41
C SER A 23 -7.17 -11.52 -6.50
N PRO A 24 -8.43 -11.87 -6.16
CA PRO A 24 -9.56 -10.94 -6.27
C PRO A 24 -9.47 -9.73 -5.33
N ASN A 25 -8.62 -9.78 -4.30
CA ASN A 25 -8.59 -8.77 -3.23
C ASN A 25 -7.49 -7.70 -3.43
N CYS A 26 -6.73 -7.74 -4.53
CA CYS A 26 -5.71 -6.73 -4.78
C CYS A 26 -6.27 -5.57 -5.59
N VAL A 27 -5.95 -4.34 -5.18
CA VAL A 27 -6.22 -3.14 -5.97
C VAL A 27 -4.98 -2.25 -6.02
N SER A 28 -4.84 -1.45 -7.08
CA SER A 28 -3.76 -0.49 -7.27
C SER A 28 -4.24 0.71 -8.10
N THR A 29 -3.74 1.90 -7.76
CA THR A 29 -3.98 3.14 -8.53
C THR A 29 -3.26 3.13 -9.88
N GLN A 30 -2.21 2.31 -10.01
CA GLN A 30 -1.44 2.10 -11.24
C GLN A 30 -1.87 0.80 -11.97
N GLY A 31 -2.99 0.19 -11.55
CA GLY A 31 -3.55 -1.01 -12.19
C GLY A 31 -4.08 -0.69 -13.59
N THR A 32 -3.75 -1.52 -14.56
CA THR A 32 -4.20 -1.36 -15.96
C THR A 32 -5.49 -2.10 -16.27
N ASP A 33 -5.86 -3.11 -15.46
CA ASP A 33 -7.08 -3.89 -15.65
C ASP A 33 -8.22 -3.37 -14.75
N GLU A 34 -9.45 -3.41 -15.26
CA GLU A 34 -10.62 -2.84 -14.56
C GLU A 34 -10.89 -3.50 -13.21
N LYS A 35 -10.46 -4.75 -13.00
CA LYS A 35 -10.75 -5.51 -11.78
C LYS A 35 -9.86 -5.08 -10.61
N HIS A 36 -8.60 -4.76 -10.87
CA HIS A 36 -7.65 -4.35 -9.83
C HIS A 36 -7.36 -2.84 -9.84
N ARG A 37 -7.95 -2.05 -10.75
CA ARG A 37 -7.76 -0.60 -10.78
C ARG A 37 -8.58 0.11 -9.69
N MET A 38 -7.98 1.11 -9.06
CA MET A 38 -8.69 2.11 -8.26
C MET A 38 -8.23 3.52 -8.63
N GLU A 39 -9.00 4.54 -8.28
CA GLU A 39 -8.61 5.94 -8.54
C GLU A 39 -7.58 6.43 -7.51
N PRO A 40 -6.60 7.27 -7.91
CA PRO A 40 -5.61 7.84 -7.01
C PRO A 40 -6.24 8.82 -6.00
N ILE A 41 -5.68 8.84 -4.80
CA ILE A 41 -6.06 9.81 -3.76
C ILE A 41 -5.22 11.07 -3.96
N LYS A 42 -5.86 12.17 -4.34
CA LYS A 42 -5.20 13.47 -4.50
C LYS A 42 -4.93 14.13 -3.15
N TYR A 43 -3.83 14.87 -3.05
CA TYR A 43 -3.51 15.71 -1.90
C TYR A 43 -3.03 17.08 -2.37
N SER A 44 -3.23 18.11 -1.54
CA SER A 44 -2.89 19.50 -1.87
C SER A 44 -1.87 20.12 -0.90
N SER A 45 -1.17 19.26 -0.15
CA SER A 45 -0.16 19.62 0.84
C SER A 45 1.23 19.18 0.35
N THR A 46 2.28 19.49 1.10
CA THR A 46 3.61 18.92 0.81
C THR A 46 3.60 17.40 1.00
N VAL A 47 4.54 16.68 0.35
CA VAL A 47 4.76 15.23 0.55
C VAL A 47 4.94 14.90 2.03
N ALA A 48 5.71 15.71 2.75
CA ALA A 48 5.97 15.49 4.17
C ALA A 48 4.67 15.55 5.01
N GLU A 49 3.83 16.55 4.76
CA GLU A 49 2.53 16.70 5.44
C GLU A 49 1.55 15.58 5.07
N ALA A 50 1.45 15.25 3.79
CA ALA A 50 0.59 14.18 3.30
C ALA A 50 1.01 12.83 3.89
N LYS A 51 2.31 12.51 3.85
CA LYS A 51 2.89 11.30 4.43
C LYS A 51 2.66 11.22 5.93
N GLY A 52 2.88 12.34 6.64
CA GLY A 52 2.62 12.44 8.07
C GLY A 52 1.14 12.17 8.41
N LYS A 53 0.22 12.74 7.62
CA LYS A 53 -1.22 12.54 7.77
C LYS A 53 -1.61 11.08 7.53
N ILE A 54 -1.12 10.45 6.46
CA ILE A 54 -1.35 9.03 6.16
C ILE A 54 -0.87 8.17 7.33
N LYS A 55 0.37 8.38 7.79
CA LYS A 55 0.95 7.63 8.90
C LYS A 55 0.14 7.77 10.18
N ASN A 56 -0.28 8.98 10.54
CA ASN A 56 -1.12 9.21 11.74
C ASN A 56 -2.48 8.49 11.65
N ILE A 57 -3.12 8.54 10.48
CA ILE A 57 -4.41 7.86 10.25
C ILE A 57 -4.20 6.34 10.33
N ILE A 58 -3.25 5.80 9.59
CA ILE A 58 -3.03 4.35 9.46
C ILE A 58 -2.59 3.72 10.78
N THR A 59 -1.75 4.41 11.56
CA THR A 59 -1.30 3.94 12.88
C THR A 59 -2.40 3.99 13.95
N SER A 60 -3.50 4.72 13.73
CA SER A 60 -4.66 4.70 14.62
C SER A 60 -5.48 3.39 14.54
N PHE A 61 -5.31 2.62 13.46
CA PHE A 61 -5.98 1.33 13.31
C PHE A 61 -5.31 0.24 14.17
N LYS A 62 -6.15 -0.62 14.76
CA LYS A 62 -5.65 -1.78 15.53
C LYS A 62 -4.98 -2.79 14.58
N ARG A 63 -3.90 -3.41 15.07
CA ARG A 63 -3.17 -4.50 14.39
C ARG A 63 -2.53 -4.07 13.07
N THR A 64 -2.08 -2.82 13.02
CA THR A 64 -1.31 -2.26 11.91
C THR A 64 0.14 -2.09 12.31
N LYS A 65 1.06 -2.35 11.40
CA LYS A 65 2.50 -2.15 11.62
C LYS A 65 3.10 -1.43 10.42
N LEU A 66 3.83 -0.33 10.68
CA LEU A 66 4.69 0.29 9.68
C LEU A 66 5.92 -0.60 9.47
N ILE A 67 6.16 -1.02 8.24
CA ILE A 67 7.27 -1.90 7.86
C ILE A 67 8.41 -1.10 7.24
N THR A 68 8.09 -0.21 6.29
CA THR A 68 9.08 0.60 5.58
C THR A 68 8.57 2.03 5.44
N GLU A 69 9.48 2.99 5.64
CA GLU A 69 9.25 4.41 5.40
C GLU A 69 10.48 5.00 4.70
N THR A 70 10.26 5.67 3.58
CA THR A 70 11.28 6.45 2.87
C THR A 70 10.76 7.88 2.67
N GLU A 71 11.44 8.68 1.84
CA GLU A 71 11.04 10.06 1.56
C GLU A 71 9.61 10.14 1.00
N ASN A 72 9.29 9.32 0.01
CA ASN A 72 8.04 9.33 -0.75
C ASN A 72 7.31 7.98 -0.77
N TYR A 73 7.68 7.04 0.10
CA TYR A 73 7.02 5.74 0.17
C TYR A 73 6.74 5.31 1.62
N LEU A 74 5.59 4.65 1.81
CA LEU A 74 5.18 4.01 3.06
C LEU A 74 4.67 2.59 2.76
N HIS A 75 5.04 1.64 3.61
CA HIS A 75 4.52 0.27 3.58
C HIS A 75 4.03 -0.14 4.96
N PHE A 76 2.79 -0.60 5.04
CA PHE A 76 2.15 -1.09 6.24
C PHE A 76 1.64 -2.52 6.06
N GLU A 77 1.68 -3.28 7.16
CA GLU A 77 0.99 -4.56 7.28
C GLU A 77 -0.25 -4.39 8.15
N PHE A 78 -1.41 -4.84 7.67
CA PHE A 78 -2.64 -5.00 8.44
C PHE A 78 -2.87 -6.47 8.77
N ARG A 79 -3.26 -6.75 10.01
CA ARG A 79 -3.52 -8.14 10.46
C ARG A 79 -4.96 -8.32 10.92
N THR A 80 -5.55 -9.44 10.50
CA THR A 80 -6.88 -9.86 10.98
C THR A 80 -6.84 -10.30 12.45
N ALA A 81 -7.98 -10.19 13.14
CA ALA A 81 -8.10 -10.49 14.57
C ALA A 81 -7.65 -11.91 14.94
N THR A 82 -7.94 -12.85 14.05
CA THR A 82 -7.68 -14.28 14.21
C THR A 82 -6.37 -14.72 13.52
N PHE A 83 -5.50 -13.76 13.16
CA PHE A 83 -4.16 -13.95 12.59
C PHE A 83 -4.05 -14.77 11.28
N LYS A 84 -5.16 -15.11 10.62
CA LYS A 84 -5.13 -15.93 9.40
C LYS A 84 -4.64 -15.18 8.17
N PHE A 85 -4.71 -13.85 8.19
CA PHE A 85 -4.36 -13.01 7.03
C PHE A 85 -3.58 -11.76 7.43
N VAL A 86 -2.55 -11.48 6.64
CA VAL A 86 -1.77 -10.25 6.60
C VAL A 86 -2.03 -9.59 5.25
N ASP A 87 -2.33 -8.30 5.26
CA ASP A 87 -2.52 -7.50 4.06
C ASP A 87 -1.46 -6.40 3.98
N ASP A 88 -0.91 -6.19 2.79
CA ASP A 88 0.13 -5.21 2.52
C ASP A 88 -0.49 -3.96 1.88
N VAL A 89 -0.33 -2.81 2.53
CA VAL A 89 -0.77 -1.51 2.02
C VAL A 89 0.45 -0.65 1.76
N GLU A 90 0.57 -0.19 0.52
CA GLU A 90 1.70 0.60 0.04
C GLU A 90 1.20 1.96 -0.46
N PHE A 91 1.87 3.04 -0.06
CA PHE A 91 1.63 4.39 -0.54
C PHE A 91 2.90 4.92 -1.20
N TYR A 92 2.76 5.44 -2.41
CA TYR A 92 3.80 6.18 -3.11
C TYR A 92 3.26 7.57 -3.37
N LEU A 93 3.98 8.58 -2.87
CA LEU A 93 3.61 9.98 -2.98
C LEU A 93 4.37 10.57 -4.17
N ASP A 94 3.66 10.76 -5.29
CA ASP A 94 4.21 11.39 -6.48
C ASP A 94 3.67 12.81 -6.63
N ASP A 95 4.53 13.80 -6.37
CA ASP A 95 4.18 15.21 -6.56
C ASP A 95 4.02 15.62 -8.03
N LYS A 96 4.41 14.76 -8.98
CA LYS A 96 4.32 15.08 -10.42
C LYS A 96 2.94 14.83 -11.02
N GLU A 97 2.06 14.12 -10.32
CA GLU A 97 0.69 13.80 -10.79
C GLU A 97 -0.43 14.49 -9.97
N ASN A 98 -0.09 15.50 -9.16
CA ASN A 98 -1.06 16.28 -8.38
C ASN A 98 -1.88 17.28 -9.22
#